data_AF-A0A523TPF9-F1
#
_entry.id   AF-A0A523TPF9-F1
#
_cell.length_a   1.000
_cell.length_b   1.000
_cell.length_c   1.000
_cell.angle_alpha   90.00
_cell.angle_beta   90.00
_cell.angle_gamma   90.00
#
_symmetry.space_group_name_H-M   'P 1'
#
loop_
_entity.id
_entity.type
_entity.pdbx_description
1 polymer ?
#
loop_
_entity_poly.entity_id
_entity_poly.type
_entity_poly.pdbx_seq_one_letter_code
_entity_poly.pdbx_strand_id
1 'polypeptide(L)'
;MKRYIAVFAIVFLLYAAAQADVIHMYDGRKITGRIVSQDDETVVVRARHGEITLDRDDIERIEKGKLPEEVYEEKAGALDKGDAQGHYELGLWCKENRLRPEAKKEFKKVIAADPDHKGARKELGHTKVEGKWLTAAQIRKRNKKKKKKDNGGSNGSSSKVSSALKVIENAINNGSLSDSDKKKLESFSRMSKKEFEQVATKIKAWKKYKPSTEQQPATEIDGMPVFVRVPDKYSPKKSFPVIIALHGAGGRGERLGGQAWCNDKTEWGKAVRAGYIVAAPTLGGADWWTWPNSVRIYNLLKHLKTNYSVDTNRVFVTGFSNGGHSTWAVGMKNPTLFAGLGPLAGGPTNEARSLDLSMLKNMISLPVFWMHNADDQICPARLGNMVENAYKKLGYTNLTHKQFPSGGHDANFRKWDQLFAWMEKQTRDLYSKKVVFDTDHAELDTAYWIRLDGISRRAKVTGEIDGSTIKLTVEKASRVTLFLSDKMLDLDKPIKVEVNGKEKFSGKVKRSAAVAVKEALKRNDRNAVFAAALELNINPN
;
A
#
# COMPACT_ATOMS: atom_id res chain seq x y z
N MET A 1 -0.03 -54.55 28.74
CA MET A 1 0.07 -53.46 27.73
C MET A 1 -1.33 -53.08 27.26
N LYS A 2 -1.84 -51.91 27.65
CA LYS A 2 -3.10 -51.34 27.13
C LYS A 2 -2.81 -49.92 26.64
N ARG A 3 -3.11 -49.66 25.36
CA ARG A 3 -2.92 -48.39 24.66
C ARG A 3 -4.10 -47.47 24.94
N TYR A 4 -3.85 -46.26 25.42
CA TYR A 4 -4.84 -45.18 25.43
C TYR A 4 -4.85 -44.52 24.04
N ILE A 5 -5.98 -44.64 23.33
CA ILE A 5 -6.28 -43.91 22.10
C ILE A 5 -6.80 -42.54 22.51
N ALA A 6 -6.08 -41.48 22.13
CA ALA A 6 -6.47 -40.10 22.36
C ALA A 6 -7.69 -39.72 21.51
N VAL A 7 -8.84 -39.55 22.17
CA VAL A 7 -10.05 -38.95 21.62
C VAL A 7 -9.88 -37.43 21.63
N PHE A 8 -9.37 -36.84 20.55
CA PHE A 8 -9.31 -35.37 20.40
C PHE A 8 -9.75 -34.83 19.03
N ALA A 9 -10.15 -35.69 18.08
CA ALA A 9 -10.52 -35.26 16.72
C ALA A 9 -12.03 -35.08 16.47
N ILE A 10 -12.91 -35.51 17.38
CA ILE A 10 -14.38 -35.47 17.13
C ILE A 10 -15.04 -34.20 17.70
N VAL A 11 -14.47 -33.55 18.71
CA VAL A 11 -15.09 -32.37 19.35
C VAL A 11 -14.97 -31.09 18.50
N PHE A 12 -13.89 -30.95 17.72
CA PHE A 12 -13.65 -29.73 16.93
C PHE A 12 -14.56 -29.59 15.69
N LEU A 13 -14.97 -30.69 15.07
CA LEU A 13 -15.87 -30.70 13.91
C LEU A 13 -17.32 -30.36 14.31
N LEU A 14 -17.75 -30.80 15.49
CA LEU A 14 -19.08 -30.48 16.02
C LEU A 14 -19.20 -29.00 16.46
N TYR A 15 -18.11 -28.39 16.93
CA TYR A 15 -18.15 -27.03 17.48
C TYR A 15 -18.28 -25.93 16.41
N ALA A 16 -17.64 -26.09 15.25
CA ALA A 16 -17.74 -25.14 14.14
C ALA A 16 -19.14 -25.18 13.47
N ALA A 17 -19.81 -26.33 13.50
CA ALA A 17 -21.17 -26.49 13.00
C ALA A 17 -22.21 -25.78 13.88
N ALA A 18 -21.99 -25.71 15.21
CA ALA A 18 -22.95 -25.11 16.16
C ALA A 18 -23.01 -23.57 16.10
N GLN A 19 -22.05 -22.91 15.45
CA GLN A 19 -21.99 -21.44 15.32
C GLN A 19 -22.17 -20.93 13.87
N ALA A 20 -22.34 -21.85 12.92
CA ALA A 20 -22.59 -21.51 11.53
C ALA A 20 -24.09 -21.54 11.24
N ASP A 21 -24.53 -20.71 10.30
CA ASP A 21 -25.85 -20.89 9.71
C ASP A 21 -25.81 -22.14 8.82
N VAL A 22 -26.89 -22.91 8.84
CA VAL A 22 -27.08 -24.07 7.96
C VAL A 22 -28.22 -23.76 7.02
N ILE A 23 -27.91 -23.77 5.73
CA ILE A 23 -28.85 -23.48 4.66
C ILE A 23 -29.18 -24.79 3.99
N HIS A 24 -30.45 -25.14 4.02
CA HIS A 24 -31.02 -26.32 3.39
C HIS A 24 -31.55 -25.92 2.03
N MET A 25 -31.12 -26.63 1.00
CA MET A 25 -31.53 -26.40 -0.38
C MET A 25 -32.62 -27.40 -0.78
N TYR A 26 -33.51 -27.02 -1.70
CA TYR A 26 -34.60 -27.91 -2.15
C TYR A 26 -34.11 -29.19 -2.83
N ASP A 27 -32.90 -29.17 -3.40
CA ASP A 27 -32.25 -30.35 -3.98
C ASP A 27 -31.58 -31.28 -2.95
N GLY A 28 -31.75 -31.00 -1.66
CA GLY A 28 -31.21 -31.77 -0.55
C GLY A 28 -29.78 -31.41 -0.14
N ARG A 29 -29.12 -30.47 -0.83
CA ARG A 29 -27.81 -29.97 -0.39
C ARG A 29 -27.93 -29.17 0.92
N LYS A 30 -26.88 -29.25 1.74
CA LYS A 30 -26.72 -28.43 2.95
C LYS A 30 -25.47 -27.59 2.84
N ILE A 31 -25.62 -26.29 3.04
CA ILE A 31 -24.52 -25.32 3.01
C ILE A 31 -24.33 -24.78 4.41
N THR A 32 -23.13 -24.97 4.94
CA THR A 32 -22.76 -24.51 6.29
C THR A 32 -21.79 -23.34 6.18
N GLY A 33 -22.16 -22.19 6.74
CA GLY A 33 -21.36 -20.98 6.73
C GLY A 33 -22.08 -19.84 7.42
N ARG A 34 -21.50 -18.63 7.45
CA ARG A 34 -22.19 -17.47 8.04
C ARG A 34 -22.82 -16.62 6.95
N ILE A 35 -24.11 -16.32 7.07
CA ILE A 35 -24.79 -15.42 6.14
C ILE A 35 -24.21 -14.02 6.31
N VAL A 36 -23.73 -13.44 5.22
CA VAL A 36 -23.09 -12.12 5.17
C VAL A 36 -24.06 -11.07 4.65
N SER A 37 -24.90 -11.43 3.69
CA SER A 37 -25.99 -10.61 3.18
C SER A 37 -27.12 -11.50 2.67
N GLN A 38 -28.33 -10.95 2.70
CA GLN A 38 -29.53 -11.57 2.15
C GLN A 38 -30.43 -10.44 1.64
N ASP A 39 -30.94 -10.62 0.43
CA ASP A 39 -32.04 -9.85 -0.14
C ASP A 39 -33.11 -10.81 -0.69
N ASP A 40 -34.05 -10.28 -1.48
CA ASP A 40 -35.17 -11.04 -2.02
C ASP A 40 -34.73 -12.02 -3.13
N GLU A 41 -33.57 -11.81 -3.76
CA GLU A 41 -33.08 -12.63 -4.87
C GLU A 41 -31.95 -13.58 -4.43
N THR A 42 -31.13 -13.20 -3.45
CA THR A 42 -29.91 -13.94 -3.11
C THR A 42 -29.61 -14.01 -1.62
N VAL A 43 -28.89 -15.07 -1.25
CA VAL A 43 -28.27 -15.25 0.07
C VAL A 43 -26.77 -15.48 -0.13
N VAL A 44 -25.94 -14.61 0.44
CA VAL A 44 -24.48 -14.74 0.40
C VAL A 44 -23.97 -15.34 1.70
N VAL A 45 -23.25 -16.45 1.57
CA VAL A 45 -22.81 -17.29 2.68
C VAL A 45 -21.29 -17.36 2.66
N ARG A 46 -20.66 -16.92 3.75
CA ARG A 46 -19.22 -17.11 3.94
C ARG A 46 -18.97 -18.48 4.56
N ALA A 47 -18.60 -19.42 3.70
CA ALA A 47 -18.18 -20.76 4.07
C ALA A 47 -16.66 -20.83 4.32
N ARG A 48 -16.17 -21.99 4.77
CA ARG A 48 -14.75 -22.21 5.10
C ARG A 48 -13.79 -21.97 3.92
N HIS A 49 -14.26 -22.13 2.68
CA HIS A 49 -13.45 -22.07 1.46
C HIS A 49 -13.73 -20.82 0.59
N GLY A 50 -14.49 -19.85 1.09
CA GLY A 50 -14.85 -18.64 0.35
C GLY A 50 -16.29 -18.22 0.56
N GLU A 51 -16.70 -17.17 -0.15
CA GLU A 51 -18.09 -16.73 -0.19
C GLU A 51 -18.82 -17.47 -1.31
N ILE A 52 -20.04 -17.90 -1.01
CA ILE A 52 -20.93 -18.60 -1.92
C ILE A 52 -22.20 -17.76 -2.01
N THR A 53 -22.58 -17.36 -3.22
CA THR A 53 -23.87 -16.72 -3.48
C THR A 53 -24.86 -17.80 -3.88
N LEU A 54 -26.00 -17.83 -3.21
CA LEU A 54 -27.10 -18.75 -3.46
C LEU A 54 -28.30 -17.95 -3.94
N ASP A 55 -29.02 -18.49 -4.92
CA ASP A 55 -30.33 -17.98 -5.30
C ASP A 55 -31.32 -18.26 -4.16
N ARG A 56 -32.20 -17.30 -3.87
CA ARG A 56 -33.20 -17.43 -2.83
C ARG A 56 -34.20 -18.54 -3.15
N ASP A 57 -34.52 -18.73 -4.42
CA ASP A 57 -35.50 -19.73 -4.87
C ASP A 57 -34.99 -21.17 -4.69
N ASP A 58 -33.67 -21.37 -4.62
CA ASP A 58 -33.07 -22.68 -4.39
C ASP A 58 -33.03 -23.07 -2.90
N ILE A 59 -33.42 -22.19 -1.97
CA ILE A 59 -33.30 -22.37 -0.52
C ILE A 59 -34.62 -22.83 0.10
N GLU A 60 -34.61 -24.02 0.70
CA GLU A 60 -35.74 -24.59 1.45
C GLU A 60 -35.90 -23.93 2.82
N ARG A 61 -34.81 -23.85 3.60
CA ARG A 61 -34.84 -23.22 4.93
C ARG A 61 -33.45 -22.81 5.42
N ILE A 62 -33.42 -21.88 6.38
CA ILE A 62 -32.19 -21.39 7.01
C ILE A 62 -32.29 -21.61 8.52
N GLU A 63 -31.35 -22.36 9.07
CA GLU A 63 -31.15 -22.54 10.51
C GLU A 63 -30.00 -21.64 10.95
N LYS A 64 -30.29 -20.57 11.71
CA LYS A 64 -29.24 -19.61 12.13
C LYS A 64 -28.40 -20.18 13.27
N GLY A 65 -27.08 -20.05 13.15
CA GLY A 65 -26.13 -20.42 14.20
C GLY A 65 -26.17 -19.43 15.37
N LYS A 66 -25.81 -19.89 16.58
CA LYS A 66 -25.74 -19.01 17.76
C LYS A 66 -24.68 -17.93 17.56
N LEU A 67 -25.00 -16.71 17.97
CA LEU A 67 -24.03 -15.61 17.94
C LEU A 67 -22.87 -15.90 18.92
N PRO A 68 -21.63 -15.48 18.60
CA PRO A 68 -20.50 -15.64 19.52
C PRO A 68 -20.78 -15.12 20.94
N GLU A 69 -21.56 -14.04 21.06
CA GLU A 69 -21.99 -13.42 22.31
C GLU A 69 -22.89 -14.36 23.12
N GLU A 70 -23.81 -15.08 22.48
CA GLU A 70 -24.70 -16.05 23.16
C GLU A 70 -23.92 -17.26 23.65
N VAL A 71 -23.00 -17.78 22.83
CA VAL A 71 -22.10 -18.87 23.22
C VAL A 71 -21.15 -18.44 24.32
N TYR A 72 -20.74 -17.18 24.34
CA TYR A 72 -19.97 -16.61 25.45
C TYR A 72 -20.78 -16.62 26.75
N GLU A 73 -22.03 -16.16 26.75
CA GLU A 73 -22.85 -16.12 27.97
C GLU A 73 -23.09 -17.53 28.54
N GLU A 74 -23.33 -18.53 27.67
CA GLU A 74 -23.44 -19.93 28.10
C GLU A 74 -22.13 -20.46 28.71
N LYS A 75 -21.00 -20.24 28.03
CA LYS A 75 -19.68 -20.65 28.54
C LYS A 75 -19.31 -19.93 29.83
N ALA A 76 -19.59 -18.64 29.93
CA ALA A 76 -19.30 -17.84 31.09
C ALA A 76 -20.20 -18.23 32.29
N GLY A 77 -21.46 -18.60 32.03
CA GLY A 77 -22.40 -19.06 33.04
C GLY A 77 -22.11 -20.46 33.58
N ALA A 78 -21.42 -21.30 32.79
CA ALA A 78 -21.01 -22.65 33.19
C ALA A 78 -19.70 -22.69 34.02
N LEU A 79 -18.97 -21.57 34.11
CA LEU A 79 -17.70 -21.49 34.84
C LEU A 79 -17.91 -20.99 36.28
N ASP A 80 -17.28 -21.69 37.23
CA ASP A 80 -17.20 -21.24 38.61
C ASP A 80 -16.34 -19.99 38.73
N LYS A 81 -16.74 -19.06 39.61
CA LYS A 81 -16.02 -17.78 39.83
C LYS A 81 -14.53 -17.95 40.21
N GLY A 82 -14.16 -19.09 40.79
CA GLY A 82 -12.79 -19.44 41.19
C GLY A 82 -11.99 -20.18 40.12
N ASP A 83 -12.59 -20.56 38.99
CA ASP A 83 -11.91 -21.31 37.93
C ASP A 83 -11.04 -20.39 37.08
N ALA A 84 -9.83 -20.13 37.58
CA ALA A 84 -8.86 -19.28 36.92
C ALA A 84 -8.46 -19.81 35.53
N GLN A 85 -8.37 -21.13 35.36
CA GLN A 85 -7.95 -21.74 34.10
C GLN A 85 -9.10 -21.71 33.08
N GLY A 86 -10.32 -22.08 33.48
CA GLY A 86 -11.50 -22.00 32.62
C GLY A 86 -11.81 -20.57 32.16
N HIS A 87 -11.72 -19.59 33.07
CA HIS A 87 -11.85 -18.18 32.68
C HIS A 87 -10.70 -17.70 31.78
N TYR A 88 -9.51 -18.27 31.89
CA TYR A 88 -8.38 -17.92 31.00
C TYR A 88 -8.59 -18.46 29.59
N GLU A 89 -9.00 -19.72 29.47
CA GLU A 89 -9.33 -20.36 28.20
C GLU A 89 -10.53 -19.69 27.53
N LEU A 90 -11.56 -19.34 28.30
CA LEU A 90 -12.69 -18.56 27.78
C LEU A 90 -12.24 -17.17 27.29
N GLY A 91 -11.37 -16.49 28.04
CA GLY A 91 -10.81 -15.21 27.61
C GLY A 91 -10.01 -15.30 26.30
N LEU A 92 -9.27 -16.39 26.09
CA LEU A 92 -8.58 -16.67 24.82
C LEU A 92 -9.57 -16.96 23.69
N TRP A 93 -10.59 -17.79 23.94
CA TRP A 93 -11.65 -18.08 22.98
C TRP A 93 -12.40 -16.82 22.55
N CYS A 94 -12.73 -15.93 23.49
CA CYS A 94 -13.33 -14.62 23.20
C CYS A 94 -12.45 -13.78 22.26
N LYS A 95 -11.11 -13.79 22.44
CA LYS A 95 -10.20 -13.08 21.52
C LYS A 95 -10.24 -13.64 20.11
N GLU A 96 -10.24 -14.96 19.96
CA GLU A 96 -10.31 -15.64 18.67
C GLU A 96 -11.62 -15.31 17.94
N ASN A 97 -12.71 -15.17 18.70
CA ASN A 97 -14.04 -14.81 18.20
C ASN A 97 -14.33 -13.30 18.17
N ARG A 98 -13.29 -12.46 18.35
CA ARG A 98 -13.36 -10.99 18.29
C ARG A 98 -14.20 -10.30 19.39
N LEU A 99 -14.56 -11.01 20.45
CA LEU A 99 -15.25 -10.52 21.65
C LEU A 99 -14.27 -9.87 22.64
N ARG A 100 -13.75 -8.68 22.28
CA ARG A 100 -12.67 -8.02 23.03
C ARG A 100 -13.09 -7.53 24.44
N PRO A 101 -14.28 -6.93 24.64
CA PRO A 101 -14.74 -6.53 25.98
C PRO A 101 -14.86 -7.72 26.95
N GLU A 102 -15.42 -8.82 26.47
CA GLU A 102 -15.66 -10.08 27.18
C GLU A 102 -14.33 -10.75 27.53
N ALA A 103 -13.41 -10.86 26.57
CA ALA A 103 -12.06 -11.37 26.82
C ALA A 103 -11.37 -10.62 27.98
N LYS A 104 -11.49 -9.28 28.00
CA LYS A 104 -10.93 -8.45 29.06
C LYS A 104 -11.63 -8.65 30.40
N LYS A 105 -12.95 -8.92 30.40
CA LYS A 105 -13.72 -9.25 31.60
C LYS A 105 -13.25 -10.58 32.18
N GLU A 106 -13.07 -11.60 31.35
CA GLU A 106 -12.62 -12.92 31.81
C GLU A 106 -11.18 -12.90 32.31
N PHE A 107 -10.23 -12.26 31.62
CA PHE A 107 -8.85 -12.13 32.13
C PHE A 107 -8.78 -11.37 33.46
N LYS A 108 -9.72 -10.46 33.75
CA LYS A 108 -9.83 -9.82 35.06
C LYS A 108 -10.28 -10.80 36.14
N LYS A 109 -11.21 -11.72 35.84
CA LYS A 109 -11.60 -12.79 36.77
C LYS A 109 -10.43 -13.73 37.03
N VAL A 110 -9.67 -14.09 36.00
CA VAL A 110 -8.45 -14.91 36.15
C VAL A 110 -7.47 -14.30 37.13
N ILE A 111 -7.16 -13.00 37.00
CA ILE A 111 -6.22 -12.36 37.94
C ILE A 111 -6.81 -12.11 39.33
N ALA A 112 -8.13 -12.20 39.49
CA ALA A 112 -8.78 -12.14 40.79
C ALA A 112 -8.68 -13.49 41.53
N ALA A 113 -8.76 -14.60 40.78
CA ALA A 113 -8.61 -15.95 41.31
C ALA A 113 -7.12 -16.38 41.46
N ASP A 114 -6.28 -16.07 40.48
CA ASP A 114 -4.82 -16.23 40.52
C ASP A 114 -4.13 -14.89 40.24
N PRO A 115 -3.77 -14.14 41.30
CA PRO A 115 -3.10 -12.85 41.17
C PRO A 115 -1.77 -12.88 40.44
N ASP A 116 -1.09 -14.03 40.29
CA ASP A 116 0.21 -14.13 39.62
C ASP A 116 0.11 -14.77 38.22
N HIS A 117 -1.10 -15.05 37.73
CA HIS A 117 -1.36 -15.67 36.44
C HIS A 117 -0.70 -14.91 35.29
N LYS A 118 0.43 -15.43 34.81
CA LYS A 118 1.32 -14.74 33.85
C LYS A 118 0.63 -14.46 32.53
N GLY A 119 -0.17 -15.41 32.05
CA GLY A 119 -0.90 -15.33 30.79
C GLY A 119 -1.91 -14.18 30.81
N ALA A 120 -2.82 -14.20 31.79
CA ALA A 120 -3.87 -13.18 31.92
C ALA A 120 -3.30 -11.77 32.17
N ARG A 121 -2.24 -11.65 32.97
CA ARG A 121 -1.56 -10.37 33.19
C ARG A 121 -0.90 -9.82 31.93
N LYS A 122 -0.30 -10.68 31.09
CA LYS A 122 0.23 -10.28 29.79
C LYS A 122 -0.89 -9.81 28.86
N GLU A 123 -2.00 -10.54 28.82
CA GLU A 123 -3.18 -10.20 28.01
C GLU A 123 -3.84 -8.89 28.45
N LEU A 124 -3.80 -8.55 29.75
CA LEU A 124 -4.25 -7.26 30.29
C LEU A 124 -3.20 -6.13 30.14
N GLY A 125 -2.03 -6.40 29.58
CA GLY A 125 -0.97 -5.41 29.35
C GLY A 125 -0.19 -5.01 30.61
N HIS A 126 -0.12 -5.88 31.62
CA HIS A 126 0.74 -5.70 32.79
C HIS A 126 2.18 -6.13 32.49
N THR A 127 3.15 -5.57 33.21
CA THR A 127 4.58 -5.91 33.07
C THR A 127 5.17 -6.21 34.44
N LYS A 128 5.94 -7.30 34.57
CA LYS A 128 6.64 -7.65 35.81
C LYS A 128 7.91 -6.81 35.92
N VAL A 129 8.00 -5.97 36.94
CA VAL A 129 9.15 -5.11 37.24
C VAL A 129 9.59 -5.41 38.67
N GLU A 130 10.83 -5.87 38.84
CA GLU A 130 11.40 -6.25 40.16
C GLU A 130 10.49 -7.19 40.96
N GLY A 131 10.04 -8.27 40.32
CA GLY A 131 9.18 -9.27 40.95
C GLY A 131 7.71 -8.87 41.10
N LYS A 132 7.32 -7.60 40.90
CA LYS A 132 5.93 -7.12 41.03
C LYS A 132 5.31 -6.82 39.67
N TRP A 133 4.08 -7.27 39.46
CA TRP A 133 3.31 -6.94 38.26
C TRP A 133 2.73 -5.53 38.36
N LEU A 134 3.11 -4.68 37.41
CA LEU A 134 2.67 -3.29 37.35
C LEU A 134 1.86 -3.04 36.08
N THR A 135 0.81 -2.23 36.22
CA THR A 135 0.10 -1.63 35.08
C THR A 135 0.96 -0.55 34.44
N ALA A 136 0.69 -0.24 33.16
CA ALA A 136 1.36 0.86 32.47
C ALA A 136 1.24 2.21 33.22
N ALA A 137 0.13 2.44 33.94
CA ALA A 137 -0.06 3.64 34.76
C ALA A 137 0.86 3.66 36.00
N GLN A 138 1.02 2.53 36.68
CA GLN A 138 1.92 2.40 37.83
C GLN A 138 3.39 2.56 37.42
N ILE A 139 3.79 2.01 36.27
CA ILE A 139 5.15 2.18 35.72
C ILE A 139 5.41 3.66 35.39
N ARG A 140 4.44 4.37 34.80
CA ARG A 140 4.55 5.82 34.53
C ARG A 140 4.72 6.63 35.82
N LYS A 141 3.92 6.36 36.86
CA LYS A 141 4.01 7.06 38.15
C LYS A 141 5.37 6.80 38.84
N ARG A 142 5.86 5.56 38.78
CA ARG A 142 7.19 5.15 39.27
C ARG A 142 8.31 5.89 38.54
N ASN A 143 8.28 5.93 37.22
CA ASN A 143 9.29 6.63 36.41
C ASN A 143 9.26 8.16 36.60
N LYS A 144 8.08 8.73 36.88
CA LYS A 144 7.93 10.17 37.18
C LYS A 144 8.55 10.55 38.54
N LYS A 145 8.47 9.67 39.55
CA LYS A 145 9.17 9.84 40.84
C LYS A 145 10.69 9.73 40.70
N LYS A 146 11.18 8.78 39.90
CA LYS A 146 12.63 8.63 39.63
C LYS A 146 13.22 9.85 38.89
N LYS A 147 12.48 10.41 37.91
CA LYS A 147 12.86 11.63 37.17
C LYS A 147 12.93 12.92 38.00
N LYS A 148 12.32 12.98 39.19
CA LYS A 148 12.33 14.18 40.03
C LYS A 148 13.59 14.30 40.91
N LYS A 149 14.41 13.24 40.97
CA LYS A 149 15.62 13.18 41.81
C LYS A 149 16.92 13.52 41.04
N ASP A 150 16.89 13.50 39.70
CA ASP A 150 18.11 13.50 38.87
C ASP A 150 18.21 14.67 37.87
N ASN A 151 17.62 15.86 38.07
CA ASN A 151 17.87 16.95 37.11
C ASN A 151 17.78 18.37 37.69
N GLY A 152 18.95 18.96 37.97
CA GLY A 152 19.27 20.33 37.58
C GLY A 152 20.07 20.29 36.27
N GLY A 153 19.76 21.17 35.31
CA GLY A 153 20.61 21.45 34.14
C GLY A 153 20.11 20.97 32.75
N SER A 154 19.65 21.94 31.94
CA SER A 154 19.58 22.00 30.46
C SER A 154 19.52 20.73 29.57
N ASN A 155 18.39 20.49 28.88
CA ASN A 155 18.32 20.11 27.45
C ASN A 155 16.86 19.82 26.96
N GLY A 156 16.16 20.84 26.45
CA GLY A 156 14.75 20.76 26.03
C GLY A 156 14.49 20.23 24.60
N SER A 157 15.38 20.50 23.63
CA SER A 157 15.17 20.12 22.21
C SER A 157 15.57 18.67 21.93
N SER A 158 16.72 18.21 22.43
CA SER A 158 17.19 16.82 22.25
C SER A 158 16.21 15.76 22.78
N SER A 159 15.46 16.07 23.85
CA SER A 159 14.51 15.14 24.46
C SER A 159 13.21 15.00 23.65
N LYS A 160 12.76 16.07 22.97
CA LYS A 160 11.58 16.04 22.10
C LYS A 160 11.85 15.27 20.82
N VAL A 161 12.97 15.52 20.14
CA VAL A 161 13.32 14.79 18.92
C VAL A 161 13.54 13.31 19.20
N SER A 162 14.25 12.97 20.29
CA SER A 162 14.41 11.57 20.71
C SER A 162 13.06 10.87 20.97
N SER A 163 12.11 11.58 21.59
CA SER A 163 10.75 11.06 21.81
C SER A 163 9.98 10.87 20.51
N ALA A 164 10.09 11.80 19.56
CA ALA A 164 9.50 11.70 18.23
C ALA A 164 10.07 10.49 17.48
N LEU A 165 11.39 10.33 17.45
CA LEU A 165 12.07 9.20 16.81
C LEU A 165 11.63 7.85 17.39
N LYS A 166 11.37 7.78 18.70
CA LYS A 166 10.84 6.56 19.34
C LYS A 166 9.39 6.26 18.94
N VAL A 167 8.55 7.28 18.81
CA VAL A 167 7.18 7.11 18.32
C VAL A 167 7.19 6.68 16.85
N ILE A 168 8.07 7.28 16.05
CA ILE A 168 8.29 6.90 14.65
C ILE A 168 8.72 5.44 14.55
N GLU A 169 9.68 5.02 15.37
CA GLU A 169 10.15 3.63 15.43
C GLU A 169 9.04 2.65 15.81
N ASN A 170 8.19 2.99 16.78
CA ASN A 170 7.02 2.19 17.12
C ASN A 170 6.03 2.10 15.96
N ALA A 171 5.73 3.23 15.31
CA ALA A 171 4.82 3.29 14.17
C ALA A 171 5.34 2.45 12.99
N ILE A 172 6.65 2.54 12.74
CA ILE A 172 7.41 1.76 11.78
C ILE A 172 7.28 0.26 12.07
N ASN A 173 7.54 -0.16 13.31
CA ASN A 173 7.51 -1.57 13.69
C ASN A 173 6.10 -2.14 13.57
N ASN A 174 5.09 -1.36 14.00
CA ASN A 174 3.69 -1.76 13.95
C ASN A 174 3.09 -1.64 12.54
N GLY A 175 3.70 -0.83 11.65
CA GLY A 175 3.16 -0.44 10.33
C GLY A 175 1.86 0.37 10.43
N SER A 176 1.59 0.95 11.58
CA SER A 176 0.42 1.77 11.85
C SER A 176 0.72 2.71 13.02
N LEU A 177 0.02 3.84 13.05
CA LEU A 177 0.06 4.78 14.17
C LEU A 177 -1.11 4.50 15.11
N SER A 178 -0.83 4.14 16.37
CA SER A 178 -1.86 4.12 17.41
C SER A 178 -2.38 5.55 17.66
N ASP A 179 -3.62 5.71 18.13
CA ASP A 179 -4.15 7.06 18.41
C ASP A 179 -3.33 7.79 19.48
N SER A 180 -2.72 7.04 20.39
CA SER A 180 -1.79 7.59 21.37
C SER A 180 -0.51 8.11 20.73
N ASP A 181 -0.01 7.45 19.69
CA ASP A 181 1.18 7.85 18.94
C ASP A 181 0.87 9.01 17.99
N LYS A 182 -0.31 9.03 17.36
CA LYS A 182 -0.80 10.20 16.60
C LYS A 182 -0.81 11.44 17.48
N LYS A 183 -1.46 11.39 18.64
CA LYS A 183 -1.52 12.53 19.60
C LYS A 183 -0.13 12.98 20.05
N LYS A 184 0.81 12.05 20.26
CA LYS A 184 2.21 12.40 20.55
C LYS A 184 2.90 13.06 19.36
N LEU A 185 2.71 12.55 18.14
CA LEU A 185 3.31 13.12 16.94
C LEU A 185 2.82 14.55 16.67
N GLU A 186 1.54 14.85 16.94
CA GLU A 186 1.02 16.22 16.84
C GLU A 186 1.74 17.21 17.76
N SER A 187 2.24 16.74 18.91
CA SER A 187 3.06 17.55 19.82
C SER A 187 4.47 17.84 19.29
N PHE A 188 4.90 17.16 18.22
CA PHE A 188 6.13 17.43 17.45
C PHE A 188 5.84 18.21 16.17
N SER A 189 4.95 19.19 16.28
CA SER A 189 4.74 20.23 15.27
C SER A 189 5.70 21.40 15.54
N ARG A 190 6.21 22.04 14.47
CA ARG A 190 7.18 23.17 14.51
C ARG A 190 8.63 22.74 14.75
N MET A 191 9.14 21.90 13.86
CA MET A 191 10.55 21.48 13.88
C MET A 191 11.43 22.46 13.09
N SER A 192 12.67 22.67 13.55
CA SER A 192 13.71 23.24 12.71
C SER A 192 14.07 22.29 11.57
N LYS A 193 14.74 22.80 10.53
CA LYS A 193 15.23 21.99 9.40
C LYS A 193 16.10 20.82 9.86
N LYS A 194 17.07 21.09 10.73
CA LYS A 194 18.00 20.08 11.28
C LYS A 194 17.28 18.98 12.07
N GLU A 195 16.29 19.34 12.88
CA GLU A 195 15.49 18.35 13.62
C GLU A 195 14.64 17.51 12.66
N PHE A 196 14.06 18.13 11.64
CA PHE A 196 13.26 17.42 10.64
C PHE A 196 14.10 16.46 9.79
N GLU A 197 15.32 16.83 9.43
CA GLU A 197 16.26 15.96 8.70
C GLU A 197 16.56 14.66 9.47
N GLN A 198 16.61 14.69 10.80
CA GLN A 198 16.74 13.48 11.63
C GLN A 198 15.51 12.58 11.53
N VAL A 199 14.31 13.17 11.55
CA VAL A 199 13.04 12.44 11.34
C VAL A 199 12.99 11.83 9.94
N ALA A 200 13.31 12.61 8.90
CA ALA A 200 13.32 12.14 7.52
C ALA A 200 14.32 10.99 7.32
N THR A 201 15.50 11.07 7.95
CA THR A 201 16.51 10.01 7.92
C THR A 201 15.99 8.72 8.57
N LYS A 202 15.32 8.82 9.72
CA LYS A 202 14.73 7.64 10.40
C LYS A 202 13.61 7.00 9.58
N ILE A 203 12.76 7.80 8.93
CA ILE A 203 11.71 7.30 8.02
C ILE A 203 12.34 6.56 6.83
N LYS A 204 13.36 7.14 6.19
CA LYS A 204 14.06 6.48 5.06
C LYS A 204 14.75 5.17 5.46
N ALA A 205 15.27 5.11 6.68
CA ALA A 205 15.89 3.91 7.24
C ALA A 205 14.87 2.82 7.62
N TRP A 206 13.55 3.06 7.48
CA TRP A 206 12.51 2.08 7.75
C TRP A 206 12.68 0.83 6.89
N LYS A 207 12.83 -0.32 7.57
CA LYS A 207 12.93 -1.67 6.99
C LYS A 207 11.92 -2.61 7.65
N LYS A 208 10.61 -2.42 7.43
CA LYS A 208 9.61 -3.42 7.80
C LYS A 208 9.45 -4.37 6.62
N TYR A 209 10.33 -5.36 6.56
CA TYR A 209 10.14 -6.49 5.66
C TYR A 209 9.73 -7.68 6.51
N LYS A 210 8.73 -8.43 6.06
CA LYS A 210 8.69 -9.87 6.29
C LYS A 210 9.41 -10.47 5.09
N PRO A 211 10.75 -10.55 5.08
CA PRO A 211 11.47 -10.94 3.87
C PRO A 211 11.11 -12.41 3.62
N SER A 212 10.34 -12.68 2.57
CA SER A 212 10.37 -14.02 1.99
C SER A 212 11.77 -14.24 1.44
N THR A 213 12.46 -15.27 1.93
CA THR A 213 13.71 -15.76 1.36
C THR A 213 13.46 -16.70 0.18
N GLU A 214 12.21 -17.08 -0.07
CA GLU A 214 11.84 -18.08 -1.07
C GLU A 214 11.17 -17.46 -2.29
N GLN A 215 11.44 -18.07 -3.45
CA GLN A 215 10.60 -17.94 -4.64
C GLN A 215 9.18 -18.35 -4.24
N GLN A 216 8.29 -17.38 -4.12
CA GLN A 216 6.90 -17.70 -3.79
C GLN A 216 6.22 -18.22 -5.07
N PRO A 217 5.40 -19.28 -4.99
CA PRO A 217 4.39 -19.53 -6.04
C PRO A 217 3.53 -18.26 -6.21
N ALA A 218 2.83 -18.13 -7.35
CA ALA A 218 2.06 -16.94 -7.65
C ALA A 218 1.16 -16.57 -6.46
N THR A 219 1.37 -15.36 -5.91
CA THR A 219 0.55 -14.85 -4.80
C THR A 219 -0.60 -14.06 -5.40
N GLU A 220 -1.82 -14.34 -4.96
CA GLU A 220 -2.96 -13.54 -5.38
C GLU A 220 -2.91 -12.17 -4.70
N ILE A 221 -2.90 -11.11 -5.51
CA ILE A 221 -2.91 -9.72 -5.05
C ILE A 221 -4.03 -9.02 -5.78
N ASP A 222 -5.05 -8.60 -5.04
CA ASP A 222 -6.20 -7.86 -5.58
C ASP A 222 -6.82 -8.59 -6.78
N GLY A 223 -7.05 -9.91 -6.63
CA GLY A 223 -7.60 -10.79 -7.65
C GLY A 223 -6.69 -11.07 -8.86
N MET A 224 -5.40 -10.72 -8.80
CA MET A 224 -4.41 -11.08 -9.83
C MET A 224 -3.39 -12.08 -9.27
N PRO A 225 -3.18 -13.24 -9.90
CA PRO A 225 -2.00 -14.06 -9.61
C PRO A 225 -0.74 -13.26 -9.95
N VAL A 226 0.20 -13.13 -9.02
CA VAL A 226 1.45 -12.39 -9.25
C VAL A 226 2.65 -13.27 -9.01
N PHE A 227 3.46 -13.44 -10.04
CA PHE A 227 4.75 -14.10 -9.94
C PHE A 227 5.82 -13.08 -9.53
N VAL A 228 6.50 -13.31 -8.40
CA VAL A 228 7.55 -12.41 -7.91
C VAL A 228 8.87 -13.16 -7.82
N ARG A 229 9.91 -12.63 -8.47
CA ARG A 229 11.28 -13.14 -8.41
C ARG A 229 12.22 -12.09 -7.85
N VAL A 230 12.98 -12.47 -6.84
CA VAL A 230 14.05 -11.63 -6.27
C VAL A 230 15.42 -12.03 -6.83
N PRO A 231 16.40 -11.12 -6.90
CA PRO A 231 17.78 -11.43 -7.27
C PRO A 231 18.42 -12.47 -6.36
N ASP A 232 19.40 -13.24 -6.85
CA ASP A 232 20.11 -14.24 -6.02
C ASP A 232 20.85 -13.61 -4.84
N LYS A 233 21.34 -12.37 -5.01
CA LYS A 233 21.99 -11.58 -3.96
C LYS A 233 21.00 -10.76 -3.12
N TYR A 234 19.71 -11.08 -3.17
CA TYR A 234 18.68 -10.37 -2.41
C TYR A 234 18.96 -10.42 -0.91
N SER A 235 18.81 -9.28 -0.26
CA SER A 235 18.96 -9.18 1.19
C SER A 235 18.04 -8.08 1.73
N PRO A 236 17.27 -8.33 2.80
CA PRO A 236 16.47 -7.28 3.44
C PRO A 236 17.31 -6.12 4.02
N LYS A 237 18.65 -6.26 4.05
CA LYS A 237 19.58 -5.21 4.47
C LYS A 237 19.85 -4.17 3.38
N LYS A 238 19.62 -4.48 2.11
CA LYS A 238 19.84 -3.59 0.95
C LYS A 238 18.52 -3.27 0.26
N SER A 239 18.40 -2.11 -0.37
CA SER A 239 17.22 -1.76 -1.20
C SER A 239 17.48 -2.16 -2.65
N PHE A 240 16.48 -2.74 -3.30
CA PHE A 240 16.58 -3.25 -4.67
C PHE A 240 15.62 -2.52 -5.59
N PRO A 241 16.04 -2.18 -6.83
CA PRO A 241 15.12 -1.68 -7.83
C PRO A 241 14.09 -2.75 -8.20
N VAL A 242 12.93 -2.31 -8.70
CA VAL A 242 11.81 -3.18 -9.07
C VAL A 242 11.45 -2.98 -10.52
N ILE A 243 11.13 -4.07 -11.21
CA ILE A 243 10.45 -4.06 -12.50
C ILE A 243 9.09 -4.74 -12.34
N ILE A 244 8.01 -4.03 -12.68
CA ILE A 244 6.69 -4.60 -12.88
C ILE A 244 6.55 -4.91 -14.37
N ALA A 245 6.48 -6.19 -14.72
CA ALA A 245 6.47 -6.68 -16.10
C ALA A 245 5.04 -7.13 -16.50
N LEU A 246 4.40 -6.35 -17.38
CA LEU A 246 3.05 -6.60 -17.86
C LEU A 246 3.08 -7.48 -19.11
N HIS A 247 2.34 -8.60 -19.10
CA HIS A 247 2.27 -9.51 -20.24
C HIS A 247 1.40 -8.94 -21.38
N GLY A 248 1.64 -9.44 -22.60
CA GLY A 248 0.84 -9.16 -23.78
C GLY A 248 -0.51 -9.87 -23.82
N ALA A 249 -1.28 -9.70 -24.90
CA ALA A 249 -2.55 -10.40 -25.09
C ALA A 249 -2.31 -11.93 -25.14
N GLY A 250 -3.13 -12.70 -24.43
CA GLY A 250 -2.98 -14.15 -24.31
C GLY A 250 -1.82 -14.63 -23.42
N GLY A 251 -1.01 -13.71 -22.88
CA GLY A 251 0.09 -14.01 -21.96
C GLY A 251 -0.38 -14.25 -20.52
N ARG A 252 0.58 -14.60 -19.65
CA ARG A 252 0.40 -14.72 -18.19
C ARG A 252 1.64 -14.18 -17.46
N GLY A 253 1.54 -13.94 -16.16
CA GLY A 253 2.70 -13.62 -15.33
C GLY A 253 3.78 -14.70 -15.43
N GLU A 254 3.42 -15.98 -15.34
CA GLU A 254 4.39 -17.08 -15.43
C GLU A 254 4.92 -17.40 -16.84
N ARG A 255 4.37 -16.83 -17.93
CA ARG A 255 4.70 -17.16 -19.34
C ARG A 255 4.47 -15.98 -20.29
N LEU A 256 5.30 -15.80 -21.33
CA LEU A 256 5.08 -14.76 -22.38
C LEU A 256 5.04 -13.31 -21.85
N GLY A 257 5.75 -13.06 -20.75
CA GLY A 257 5.78 -11.82 -20.01
C GLY A 257 6.76 -12.00 -18.87
N GLY A 258 6.32 -12.44 -17.69
CA GLY A 258 7.21 -12.60 -16.54
C GLY A 258 8.30 -13.66 -16.70
N GLN A 259 8.10 -14.77 -17.42
CA GLN A 259 9.20 -15.72 -17.69
C GLN A 259 10.37 -15.06 -18.41
N ALA A 260 10.07 -14.14 -19.34
CA ALA A 260 11.08 -13.41 -20.08
C ALA A 260 11.82 -12.36 -19.22
N TRP A 261 11.31 -12.00 -18.04
CA TRP A 261 12.02 -11.11 -17.11
C TRP A 261 12.62 -11.86 -15.91
N CYS A 262 12.05 -13.01 -15.54
CA CYS A 262 12.31 -13.71 -14.28
C CYS A 262 13.11 -15.01 -14.40
N ASN A 263 13.19 -15.65 -15.58
CA ASN A 263 13.81 -16.97 -15.71
C ASN A 263 15.34 -16.87 -15.85
N ASP A 264 16.03 -17.00 -14.72
CA ASP A 264 17.50 -16.92 -14.60
C ASP A 264 18.28 -17.96 -15.41
N LYS A 265 17.65 -19.08 -15.80
CA LYS A 265 18.26 -20.14 -16.61
C LYS A 265 18.22 -19.90 -18.12
N THR A 266 17.52 -18.87 -18.58
CA THR A 266 17.47 -18.50 -20.00
C THR A 266 18.15 -17.17 -20.25
N GLU A 267 18.43 -16.87 -21.53
CA GLU A 267 18.93 -15.55 -21.95
C GLU A 267 18.01 -14.39 -21.51
N TRP A 268 16.77 -14.68 -21.16
CA TRP A 268 15.73 -13.74 -20.78
C TRP A 268 15.75 -13.30 -19.31
N GLY A 269 16.29 -14.08 -18.36
CA GLY A 269 16.39 -13.70 -16.93
C GLY A 269 17.33 -12.54 -16.57
N LYS A 270 17.64 -11.64 -17.50
CA LYS A 270 18.60 -10.54 -17.33
C LYS A 270 18.21 -9.60 -16.19
N ALA A 271 16.92 -9.32 -15.97
CA ALA A 271 16.51 -8.38 -14.92
C ALA A 271 16.87 -8.88 -13.51
N VAL A 272 16.56 -10.14 -13.22
CA VAL A 272 16.90 -10.78 -11.93
C VAL A 272 18.42 -10.86 -11.76
N ARG A 273 19.16 -11.23 -12.81
CA ARG A 273 20.64 -11.25 -12.82
C ARG A 273 21.25 -9.86 -12.66
N ALA A 274 20.61 -8.82 -13.20
CA ALA A 274 20.99 -7.42 -13.05
C ALA A 274 20.61 -6.81 -11.69
N GLY A 275 20.03 -7.60 -10.78
CA GLY A 275 19.75 -7.17 -9.41
C GLY A 275 18.39 -6.48 -9.23
N TYR A 276 17.42 -6.73 -10.11
CA TYR A 276 16.05 -6.23 -9.96
C TYR A 276 15.15 -7.28 -9.31
N ILE A 277 14.28 -6.82 -8.40
CA ILE A 277 13.08 -7.58 -8.06
C ILE A 277 12.13 -7.46 -9.26
N VAL A 278 11.63 -8.59 -9.74
CA VAL A 278 10.66 -8.61 -10.84
C VAL A 278 9.32 -9.09 -10.31
N ALA A 279 8.26 -8.34 -10.60
CA ALA A 279 6.89 -8.73 -10.34
C ALA A 279 6.12 -8.80 -11.65
N ALA A 280 5.55 -9.96 -11.96
CA ALA A 280 4.81 -10.21 -13.18
C ALA A 280 3.38 -10.66 -12.83
N PRO A 281 2.41 -9.72 -12.82
CA PRO A 281 1.02 -10.07 -12.61
C PRO A 281 0.43 -10.81 -13.82
N THR A 282 -0.58 -11.64 -13.58
CA THR A 282 -1.46 -12.27 -14.57
C THR A 282 -2.84 -11.62 -14.53
N LEU A 283 -3.35 -11.21 -15.69
CA LEU A 283 -4.70 -10.70 -15.84
C LEU A 283 -5.35 -11.28 -17.10
N GLY A 284 -6.51 -11.93 -16.96
CA GLY A 284 -7.30 -12.41 -18.10
C GLY A 284 -7.66 -11.26 -19.05
N GLY A 285 -7.53 -11.48 -20.35
CA GLY A 285 -7.73 -10.43 -21.38
C GLY A 285 -6.59 -9.40 -21.49
N ALA A 286 -5.76 -9.28 -20.45
CA ALA A 286 -4.70 -8.26 -20.34
C ALA A 286 -5.23 -6.83 -20.45
N ASP A 287 -6.44 -6.52 -19.96
CA ASP A 287 -7.03 -5.18 -20.06
C ASP A 287 -6.48 -4.19 -19.01
N TRP A 288 -5.15 -4.08 -18.89
CA TRP A 288 -4.52 -3.35 -17.78
C TRP A 288 -4.80 -1.84 -17.79
N TRP A 289 -5.18 -1.28 -18.95
CA TRP A 289 -5.48 0.14 -19.11
C TRP A 289 -6.77 0.58 -18.42
N THR A 290 -7.67 -0.37 -18.12
CA THR A 290 -8.92 -0.03 -17.43
C THR A 290 -8.60 0.52 -16.04
N TRP A 291 -9.49 1.38 -15.54
CA TRP A 291 -9.32 1.97 -14.22
C TRP A 291 -9.14 0.94 -13.10
N PRO A 292 -9.99 -0.11 -12.98
CA PRO A 292 -9.83 -1.10 -11.92
C PRO A 292 -8.44 -1.75 -11.95
N ASN A 293 -7.93 -2.04 -13.15
CA ASN A 293 -6.64 -2.69 -13.30
C ASN A 293 -5.46 -1.74 -13.05
N SER A 294 -5.59 -0.46 -13.35
CA SER A 294 -4.60 0.57 -12.95
C SER A 294 -4.50 0.69 -11.42
N VAL A 295 -5.61 0.59 -10.70
CA VAL A 295 -5.64 0.53 -9.22
C VAL A 295 -4.97 -0.76 -8.72
N ARG A 296 -5.22 -1.91 -9.37
CA ARG A 296 -4.55 -3.17 -9.04
C ARG A 296 -3.02 -3.09 -9.16
N ILE A 297 -2.48 -2.38 -10.16
CA ILE A 297 -1.02 -2.15 -10.27
C ILE A 297 -0.49 -1.27 -9.13
N TYR A 298 -1.23 -0.24 -8.71
CA TYR A 298 -0.88 0.53 -7.52
C TYR A 298 -0.86 -0.35 -6.25
N ASN A 299 -1.88 -1.21 -6.09
CA ASN A 299 -1.98 -2.14 -4.96
C ASN A 299 -0.88 -3.21 -4.99
N LEU A 300 -0.50 -3.71 -6.17
CA LEU A 300 0.66 -4.57 -6.35
C LEU A 300 1.94 -3.87 -5.86
N LEU A 301 2.20 -2.65 -6.30
CA LEU A 301 3.38 -1.91 -5.83
C LEU A 301 3.34 -1.71 -4.31
N LYS A 302 2.18 -1.39 -3.73
CA LYS A 302 2.02 -1.28 -2.28
C LYS A 302 2.32 -2.61 -1.56
N HIS A 303 1.90 -3.74 -2.13
CA HIS A 303 2.25 -5.07 -1.63
C HIS A 303 3.76 -5.30 -1.70
N LEU A 304 4.40 -5.00 -2.83
CA LEU A 304 5.86 -5.16 -3.00
C LEU A 304 6.65 -4.34 -1.97
N LYS A 305 6.27 -3.08 -1.76
CA LYS A 305 6.87 -2.19 -0.76
C LYS A 305 6.72 -2.70 0.69
N THR A 306 5.70 -3.53 0.96
CA THR A 306 5.44 -4.12 2.27
C THR A 306 6.25 -5.41 2.51
N ASN A 307 6.38 -6.25 1.48
CA ASN A 307 6.91 -7.61 1.64
C ASN A 307 8.38 -7.75 1.18
N TYR A 308 8.86 -6.81 0.35
CA TYR A 308 10.21 -6.86 -0.21
C TYR A 308 11.00 -5.58 0.03
N SER A 309 12.32 -5.71 -0.01
CA SER A 309 13.25 -4.59 0.17
C SER A 309 13.36 -3.72 -1.08
N VAL A 310 12.28 -2.98 -1.35
CA VAL A 310 12.14 -2.13 -2.54
C VAL A 310 12.82 -0.77 -2.35
N ASP A 311 13.65 -0.39 -3.31
CA ASP A 311 14.00 1.00 -3.55
C ASP A 311 12.83 1.70 -4.25
N THR A 312 12.04 2.48 -3.49
CA THR A 312 10.83 3.11 -4.01
C THR A 312 11.11 4.21 -5.03
N ASN A 313 12.36 4.68 -5.14
CA ASN A 313 12.76 5.64 -6.17
C ASN A 313 13.32 4.97 -7.43
N ARG A 314 13.39 3.64 -7.49
CA ARG A 314 13.84 2.86 -8.64
C ARG A 314 12.85 1.73 -8.96
N VAL A 315 11.58 2.11 -9.15
CA VAL A 315 10.50 1.21 -9.59
C VAL A 315 10.19 1.52 -11.04
N PHE A 316 10.21 0.50 -11.89
CA PHE A 316 9.96 0.61 -13.33
C PHE A 316 8.75 -0.22 -13.73
N VAL A 317 8.06 0.21 -14.78
CA VAL A 317 7.01 -0.59 -15.43
C VAL A 317 7.43 -0.82 -16.87
N THR A 318 7.25 -2.04 -17.34
CA THR A 318 7.53 -2.46 -18.71
C THR A 318 6.49 -3.49 -19.13
N GLY A 319 6.36 -3.71 -20.42
CA GLY A 319 5.48 -4.72 -20.96
C GLY A 319 5.54 -4.76 -22.47
N PHE A 320 5.08 -5.87 -23.02
CA PHE A 320 5.10 -6.15 -24.46
C PHE A 320 3.69 -6.12 -25.05
N SER A 321 3.53 -5.58 -26.27
CA SER A 321 2.27 -5.56 -27.00
C SER A 321 1.19 -4.85 -26.17
N ASN A 322 0.11 -5.56 -25.82
CA ASN A 322 -0.89 -5.12 -24.86
C ASN A 322 -0.24 -4.58 -23.56
N GLY A 323 0.72 -5.29 -22.97
CA GLY A 323 1.47 -4.83 -21.80
C GLY A 323 2.28 -3.55 -22.05
N GLY A 324 2.69 -3.30 -23.30
CA GLY A 324 3.35 -2.08 -23.73
C GLY A 324 2.41 -0.87 -23.75
N HIS A 325 1.21 -1.02 -24.33
CA HIS A 325 0.16 0.02 -24.26
C HIS A 325 -0.23 0.31 -22.81
N SER A 326 -0.31 -0.75 -22.02
CA SER A 326 -0.66 -0.71 -20.62
C SER A 326 0.41 -0.04 -19.75
N THR A 327 1.68 -0.19 -20.11
CA THR A 327 2.78 0.53 -19.48
C THR A 327 2.58 2.04 -19.63
N TRP A 328 2.16 2.52 -20.81
CA TRP A 328 1.76 3.92 -21.00
C TRP A 328 0.55 4.31 -20.13
N ALA A 329 -0.51 3.49 -20.15
CA ALA A 329 -1.74 3.76 -19.40
C ALA A 329 -1.49 3.92 -17.88
N VAL A 330 -0.74 2.99 -17.30
CA VAL A 330 -0.34 2.99 -15.89
C VAL A 330 0.48 4.24 -15.58
N GLY A 331 1.42 4.63 -16.46
CA GLY A 331 2.22 5.84 -16.30
C GLY A 331 1.40 7.13 -16.36
N MET A 332 0.47 7.24 -17.30
CA MET A 332 -0.43 8.40 -17.42
C MET A 332 -1.33 8.56 -16.20
N LYS A 333 -1.83 7.44 -15.65
CA LYS A 333 -2.71 7.44 -14.46
C LYS A 333 -1.95 7.56 -13.14
N ASN A 334 -0.69 7.14 -13.09
CA ASN A 334 0.14 7.12 -11.88
C ASN A 334 1.54 7.72 -12.11
N PRO A 335 1.65 9.00 -12.50
CA PRO A 335 2.90 9.59 -12.99
C PRO A 335 4.01 9.68 -11.93
N THR A 336 3.68 9.49 -10.65
CA THR A 336 4.57 9.70 -9.50
C THR A 336 4.95 8.39 -8.82
N LEU A 337 4.53 7.23 -9.32
CA LEU A 337 4.89 5.96 -8.68
C LEU A 337 6.24 5.42 -9.17
N PHE A 338 6.65 5.79 -10.37
CA PHE A 338 7.70 5.11 -11.11
C PHE A 338 8.88 6.03 -11.39
N ALA A 339 10.07 5.42 -11.48
CA ALA A 339 11.31 6.05 -11.93
C ALA A 339 11.40 6.13 -13.45
N GLY A 340 10.68 5.27 -14.16
CA GLY A 340 10.62 5.29 -15.60
C GLY A 340 9.74 4.17 -16.18
N LEU A 341 9.37 4.33 -17.44
CA LEU A 341 8.58 3.38 -18.20
C LEU A 341 9.40 2.80 -19.37
N GLY A 342 9.28 1.49 -19.59
CA GLY A 342 9.91 0.79 -20.72
C GLY A 342 8.88 0.07 -21.60
N PRO A 343 7.97 0.75 -22.31
CA PRO A 343 6.98 0.10 -23.17
C PRO A 343 7.65 -0.55 -24.39
N LEU A 344 7.22 -1.77 -24.75
CA LEU A 344 7.71 -2.54 -25.90
C LEU A 344 6.56 -2.86 -26.86
N ALA A 345 6.69 -2.53 -28.15
CA ALA A 345 5.67 -2.75 -29.20
C ALA A 345 4.24 -2.40 -28.73
N GLY A 346 4.09 -1.23 -28.14
CA GLY A 346 2.81 -0.68 -27.67
C GLY A 346 2.88 0.82 -27.58
N GLY A 347 1.75 1.53 -27.65
CA GLY A 347 1.69 2.99 -27.62
C GLY A 347 0.65 3.54 -26.65
N PRO A 348 0.64 4.86 -26.38
CA PRO A 348 -0.32 5.50 -25.49
C PRO A 348 -1.73 5.61 -26.10
N THR A 349 -1.93 5.10 -27.31
CA THR A 349 -3.26 4.91 -27.91
C THR A 349 -3.44 3.50 -28.45
N ASN A 350 -4.70 3.10 -28.48
CA ASN A 350 -5.22 2.19 -29.49
C ASN A 350 -6.70 2.59 -29.69
N GLU A 351 -7.15 2.67 -30.94
CA GLU A 351 -8.55 2.98 -31.32
C GLU A 351 -9.55 2.04 -30.62
N ALA A 352 -9.13 0.82 -30.25
CA ALA A 352 -9.94 -0.14 -29.52
C ALA A 352 -9.94 0.01 -27.98
N ARG A 353 -9.08 0.85 -27.38
CA ARG A 353 -8.76 0.78 -25.92
C ARG A 353 -9.06 2.03 -25.10
N SER A 354 -9.68 3.05 -25.69
CA SER A 354 -10.15 4.27 -24.99
C SER A 354 -9.09 4.98 -24.14
N LEU A 355 -7.81 4.94 -24.53
CA LEU A 355 -6.77 5.71 -23.85
C LEU A 355 -6.89 7.19 -24.22
N ASP A 356 -7.16 8.03 -23.22
CA ASP A 356 -7.21 9.48 -23.38
C ASP A 356 -5.80 10.06 -23.50
N LEU A 357 -5.36 10.33 -24.73
CA LEU A 357 -4.06 10.96 -25.01
C LEU A 357 -3.83 12.28 -24.28
N SER A 358 -4.90 12.99 -23.89
CA SER A 358 -4.74 14.23 -23.13
C SER A 358 -4.08 14.00 -21.77
N MET A 359 -4.07 12.75 -21.26
CA MET A 359 -3.38 12.38 -20.02
C MET A 359 -1.87 12.21 -20.18
N LEU A 360 -1.31 12.26 -21.40
CA LEU A 360 0.15 12.29 -21.61
C LEU A 360 0.82 13.45 -20.85
N LYS A 361 0.11 14.57 -20.68
CA LYS A 361 0.56 15.72 -19.91
C LYS A 361 0.86 15.40 -18.44
N ASN A 362 0.32 14.31 -17.89
CA ASN A 362 0.63 13.90 -16.52
C ASN A 362 2.11 13.48 -16.36
N MET A 363 2.75 13.09 -17.46
CA MET A 363 4.06 12.45 -17.49
C MET A 363 5.24 13.44 -17.52
N ILE A 364 5.04 14.71 -17.15
CA ILE A 364 6.05 15.78 -17.22
C ILE A 364 7.41 15.41 -16.61
N SER A 365 7.43 14.64 -15.52
CA SER A 365 8.67 14.21 -14.85
C SER A 365 8.85 12.69 -14.85
N LEU A 366 8.13 11.96 -15.71
CA LEU A 366 8.21 10.49 -15.79
C LEU A 366 8.95 10.06 -17.06
N PRO A 367 10.23 9.67 -16.98
CA PRO A 367 11.01 9.24 -18.14
C PRO A 367 10.42 8.02 -18.84
N VAL A 368 10.48 8.00 -20.17
CA VAL A 368 10.03 6.89 -21.00
C VAL A 368 11.14 6.44 -21.95
N PHE A 369 11.43 5.15 -21.97
CA PHE A 369 12.26 4.49 -22.97
C PHE A 369 11.40 3.56 -23.81
N TRP A 370 10.94 4.05 -24.95
CA TRP A 370 9.97 3.35 -25.79
C TRP A 370 10.66 2.65 -26.96
N MET A 371 10.42 1.35 -27.09
CA MET A 371 10.94 0.54 -28.20
C MET A 371 9.81 -0.02 -29.06
N HIS A 372 9.98 0.08 -30.39
CA HIS A 372 9.11 -0.58 -31.38
C HIS A 372 9.85 -0.78 -32.72
N ASN A 373 9.26 -1.57 -33.63
CA ASN A 373 9.78 -1.72 -34.99
C ASN A 373 8.95 -0.89 -35.98
N ALA A 374 9.58 -0.44 -37.06
CA ALA A 374 8.93 0.34 -38.10
C ALA A 374 7.96 -0.49 -38.96
N ASP A 375 8.24 -1.77 -39.14
CA ASP A 375 7.43 -2.76 -39.87
C ASP A 375 6.37 -3.47 -38.99
N ASP A 376 6.16 -3.02 -37.75
CA ASP A 376 5.12 -3.54 -36.87
C ASP A 376 3.72 -3.16 -37.40
N GLN A 377 2.97 -4.13 -37.90
CA GLN A 377 1.63 -3.91 -38.44
C GLN A 377 0.54 -3.74 -37.36
N ILE A 378 0.83 -4.09 -36.10
CA ILE A 378 -0.09 -3.96 -34.97
C ILE A 378 0.14 -2.63 -34.25
N CYS A 379 1.40 -2.23 -34.05
CA CYS A 379 1.79 -0.94 -33.48
C CYS A 379 2.58 -0.09 -34.49
N PRO A 380 1.89 0.49 -35.49
CA PRO A 380 2.54 1.09 -36.65
C PRO A 380 3.38 2.31 -36.32
N ALA A 381 4.41 2.54 -37.15
CA ALA A 381 5.36 3.64 -37.06
C ALA A 381 4.71 5.03 -36.84
N ARG A 382 3.51 5.25 -37.42
CA ARG A 382 2.73 6.50 -37.26
C ARG A 382 2.47 6.87 -35.80
N LEU A 383 2.35 5.88 -34.90
CA LEU A 383 2.18 6.12 -33.47
C LEU A 383 3.41 6.80 -32.88
N GLY A 384 4.61 6.43 -33.33
CA GLY A 384 5.88 7.04 -32.97
C GLY A 384 5.85 8.55 -33.21
N ASN A 385 5.61 8.93 -34.46
CA ASN A 385 5.53 10.34 -34.88
C ASN A 385 4.47 11.12 -34.11
N MET A 386 3.30 10.52 -33.87
CA MET A 386 2.22 11.17 -33.12
C MET A 386 2.64 11.50 -31.68
N VAL A 387 3.28 10.56 -30.98
CA VAL A 387 3.73 10.74 -29.60
C VAL A 387 4.89 11.73 -29.52
N GLU A 388 5.88 11.64 -30.41
CA GLU A 388 6.98 12.59 -30.47
C GLU A 388 6.47 14.02 -30.70
N ASN A 389 5.50 14.20 -31.60
CA ASN A 389 4.86 15.49 -31.83
C ASN A 389 4.08 15.98 -30.59
N ALA A 390 3.39 15.08 -29.88
CA ALA A 390 2.71 15.42 -28.63
C ALA A 390 3.70 15.87 -27.55
N TYR A 391 4.81 15.14 -27.36
CA TYR A 391 5.88 15.51 -26.42
C TYR A 391 6.51 16.85 -26.79
N LYS A 392 6.77 17.08 -28.08
CA LYS A 392 7.29 18.36 -28.58
C LYS A 392 6.33 19.52 -28.26
N LYS A 393 5.03 19.35 -28.49
CA LYS A 393 4.01 20.37 -28.15
C LYS A 393 3.90 20.63 -26.65
N LEU A 394 4.09 19.61 -25.82
CA LEU A 394 4.12 19.72 -24.36
C LEU A 394 5.45 20.31 -23.84
N GLY A 395 6.48 20.40 -24.67
CA GLY A 395 7.83 20.82 -24.28
C GLY A 395 8.56 19.77 -23.43
N TYR A 396 8.20 18.50 -23.57
CA TYR A 396 8.75 17.40 -22.78
C TYR A 396 9.98 16.79 -23.45
N THR A 397 11.05 16.60 -22.69
CA THR A 397 12.35 16.08 -23.16
C THR A 397 12.68 14.70 -22.60
N ASN A 398 11.76 14.12 -21.84
CA ASN A 398 11.93 12.87 -21.10
C ASN A 398 11.49 11.61 -21.86
N LEU A 399 11.34 11.69 -23.19
CA LEU A 399 11.07 10.56 -24.08
C LEU A 399 12.35 10.15 -24.82
N THR A 400 12.76 8.91 -24.64
CA THR A 400 13.73 8.23 -25.50
C THR A 400 12.99 7.24 -26.36
N HIS A 401 12.76 7.59 -27.63
CA HIS A 401 12.11 6.72 -28.59
C HIS A 401 13.17 5.97 -29.42
N LYS A 402 13.05 4.63 -29.47
CA LYS A 402 13.95 3.73 -30.19
C LYS A 402 13.15 2.89 -31.17
N GLN A 403 13.16 3.32 -32.43
CA GLN A 403 12.56 2.58 -33.53
C GLN A 403 13.62 1.74 -34.26
N PHE A 404 13.31 0.47 -34.53
CA PHE A 404 14.14 -0.42 -35.33
C PHE A 404 13.57 -0.60 -36.74
N PRO A 405 14.38 -0.81 -37.79
CA PRO A 405 13.89 -0.89 -39.17
C PRO A 405 12.96 -2.07 -39.45
N SER A 406 13.22 -3.23 -38.82
CA SER A 406 12.49 -4.46 -39.07
C SER A 406 12.38 -5.36 -37.83
N GLY A 407 11.40 -6.26 -37.81
CA GLY A 407 11.13 -7.18 -36.71
C GLY A 407 9.66 -7.56 -36.54
N GLY A 408 8.76 -6.97 -37.32
CA GLY A 408 7.32 -7.19 -37.22
C GLY A 408 6.78 -6.76 -35.84
N HIS A 409 5.73 -7.42 -35.37
CA HIS A 409 5.18 -7.17 -34.03
C HIS A 409 6.02 -7.77 -32.89
N ASP A 410 6.96 -8.65 -33.21
CA ASP A 410 7.90 -9.10 -32.22
C ASP A 410 8.85 -7.95 -31.91
N ALA A 411 8.74 -7.36 -30.72
CA ALA A 411 9.67 -6.34 -30.26
C ALA A 411 11.00 -7.02 -30.00
N ASN A 412 11.72 -7.38 -31.07
CA ASN A 412 13.00 -8.06 -31.11
C ASN A 412 13.74 -7.79 -29.81
N PHE A 413 13.63 -8.74 -28.89
CA PHE A 413 14.00 -8.58 -27.49
C PHE A 413 15.54 -8.52 -27.30
N ARG A 414 16.26 -7.95 -28.27
CA ARG A 414 17.71 -8.06 -28.46
C ARG A 414 18.50 -6.91 -27.84
N LYS A 415 17.85 -5.90 -27.23
CA LYS A 415 18.51 -4.70 -26.68
C LYS A 415 18.10 -4.31 -25.25
N TRP A 416 17.77 -5.31 -24.43
CA TRP A 416 17.54 -5.11 -23.00
C TRP A 416 18.68 -4.38 -22.31
N ASP A 417 19.91 -4.56 -22.79
CA ASP A 417 21.08 -3.89 -22.25
C ASP A 417 20.98 -2.36 -22.40
N GLN A 418 20.36 -1.84 -23.47
CA GLN A 418 20.09 -0.40 -23.61
C GLN A 418 19.01 0.06 -22.62
N LEU A 419 17.96 -0.74 -22.44
CA LEU A 419 16.90 -0.43 -21.47
C LEU A 419 17.45 -0.44 -20.04
N PHE A 420 18.25 -1.44 -19.66
CA PHE A 420 18.90 -1.51 -18.34
C PHE A 420 19.89 -0.37 -18.15
N ALA A 421 20.75 -0.08 -19.12
CA ALA A 421 21.67 1.05 -19.05
C ALA A 421 20.93 2.39 -18.92
N TRP A 422 19.73 2.50 -19.50
CA TRP A 422 18.86 3.64 -19.28
C TRP A 422 18.23 3.64 -17.88
N MET A 423 17.68 2.50 -17.41
CA MET A 423 17.07 2.34 -16.08
C MET A 423 18.07 2.61 -14.94
N GLU A 424 19.35 2.28 -15.13
CA GLU A 424 20.42 2.58 -14.17
C GLU A 424 20.59 4.08 -13.92
N LYS A 425 20.32 4.90 -14.93
CA LYS A 425 20.41 6.37 -14.86
C LYS A 425 19.15 7.01 -14.29
N GLN A 426 18.05 6.26 -14.19
CA GLN A 426 16.78 6.81 -13.76
C GLN A 426 16.62 6.74 -12.24
N THR A 427 16.09 7.82 -11.67
CA THR A 427 15.60 7.88 -10.31
C THR A 427 14.34 8.71 -10.32
N ARG A 428 13.30 8.27 -9.60
CA ARG A 428 12.02 8.97 -9.53
C ARG A 428 12.17 10.38 -8.93
N ASP A 429 11.61 11.38 -9.62
CA ASP A 429 11.48 12.74 -9.10
C ASP A 429 10.09 12.96 -8.45
N LEU A 430 10.08 13.07 -7.13
CA LEU A 430 8.87 13.38 -6.35
C LEU A 430 8.65 14.87 -6.12
N TYR A 431 9.67 15.69 -6.38
CA TYR A 431 9.78 17.07 -5.92
C TYR A 431 9.87 18.05 -7.09
N SER A 432 9.40 17.65 -8.27
CA SER A 432 9.34 18.49 -9.46
C SER A 432 8.64 19.81 -9.15
N LYS A 433 9.24 20.93 -9.58
CA LYS A 433 8.65 22.27 -9.39
C LYS A 433 7.40 22.49 -10.23
N LYS A 434 7.15 21.65 -11.23
CA LYS A 434 5.96 21.69 -12.07
C LYS A 434 5.12 20.45 -11.85
N VAL A 435 3.81 20.63 -11.81
CA VAL A 435 2.85 19.55 -11.73
C VAL A 435 1.77 19.78 -12.77
N VAL A 436 1.48 18.73 -13.53
CA VAL A 436 0.29 18.63 -14.35
C VAL A 436 -0.33 17.30 -13.99
N PHE A 437 -1.59 17.33 -13.59
CA PHE A 437 -2.29 16.12 -13.21
C PHE A 437 -3.76 16.21 -13.60
N ASP A 438 -4.19 15.22 -14.35
CA ASP A 438 -5.55 15.02 -14.81
C ASP A 438 -5.94 13.61 -14.43
N THR A 439 -6.98 13.48 -13.61
CA THR A 439 -7.43 12.20 -13.09
C THR A 439 -8.92 12.06 -13.30
N ASP A 440 -9.32 10.89 -13.79
CA ASP A 440 -10.69 10.48 -14.06
C ASP A 440 -11.31 9.66 -12.92
N HIS A 441 -10.60 9.49 -11.79
CA HIS A 441 -11.07 8.68 -10.66
C HIS A 441 -10.58 9.19 -9.29
N ALA A 442 -11.42 9.04 -8.27
CA ALA A 442 -11.15 9.52 -6.92
C ALA A 442 -10.10 8.68 -6.17
N GLU A 443 -9.85 7.45 -6.59
CA GLU A 443 -8.88 6.54 -6.01
C GLU A 443 -7.45 6.85 -6.46
N LEU A 444 -7.31 7.56 -7.58
CA LEU A 444 -6.05 8.05 -8.14
C LEU A 444 -6.00 9.57 -7.97
N ASP A 445 -6.05 10.02 -6.72
CA ASP A 445 -6.23 11.42 -6.34
C ASP A 445 -4.92 12.20 -6.16
N THR A 446 -3.77 11.52 -6.23
CA THR A 446 -2.49 12.04 -5.78
C THR A 446 -1.45 11.98 -6.90
N ALA A 447 -0.79 13.09 -7.15
CA ALA A 447 0.39 13.18 -8.01
C ALA A 447 1.41 14.15 -7.43
N TYR A 448 2.68 13.76 -7.46
CA TYR A 448 3.82 14.50 -6.95
C TYR A 448 3.60 14.89 -5.48
N TRP A 449 3.52 16.20 -5.25
CA TRP A 449 3.27 16.86 -3.98
C TRP A 449 1.83 17.39 -3.85
N ILE A 450 0.89 16.94 -4.69
CA ILE A 450 -0.52 17.33 -4.64
C ILE A 450 -1.45 16.14 -4.41
N ARG A 451 -2.49 16.34 -3.60
CA ARG A 451 -3.71 15.51 -3.57
C ARG A 451 -4.94 16.36 -3.85
N LEU A 452 -5.86 15.84 -4.64
CA LEU A 452 -7.18 16.42 -4.89
C LEU A 452 -8.23 15.67 -4.06
N ASP A 453 -9.16 16.37 -3.42
CA ASP A 453 -10.28 15.73 -2.73
C ASP A 453 -11.62 16.20 -3.33
N GLY A 454 -12.68 15.40 -3.15
CA GLY A 454 -14.01 15.72 -3.67
C GLY A 454 -14.12 15.68 -5.19
N ILE A 455 -13.44 14.72 -5.83
CA ILE A 455 -13.53 14.46 -7.26
C ILE A 455 -14.84 13.72 -7.54
N SER A 456 -15.71 14.28 -8.37
CA SER A 456 -16.97 13.63 -8.75
C SER A 456 -16.83 12.65 -9.92
N ARG A 457 -16.15 13.08 -10.99
CA ARG A 457 -15.89 12.25 -12.19
C ARG A 457 -14.51 12.47 -12.80
N ARG A 458 -14.02 13.70 -12.82
CA ARG A 458 -12.70 14.04 -13.36
C ARG A 458 -12.26 15.35 -12.74
N ALA A 459 -11.00 15.45 -12.35
CA ALA A 459 -10.41 16.66 -11.81
C ALA A 459 -9.05 16.92 -12.44
N LYS A 460 -8.68 18.20 -12.52
CA LYS A 460 -7.42 18.64 -13.10
C LYS A 460 -6.72 19.60 -12.16
N VAL A 461 -5.41 19.51 -12.11
CA VAL A 461 -4.54 20.50 -11.49
C VAL A 461 -3.32 20.75 -12.35
N THR A 462 -3.02 22.02 -12.55
CA THR A 462 -1.70 22.47 -13.00
C THR A 462 -1.08 23.30 -11.91
N GLY A 463 0.24 23.25 -11.77
CA GLY A 463 0.93 23.95 -10.73
C GLY A 463 2.40 24.19 -11.01
N GLU A 464 2.90 25.30 -10.48
CA GLU A 464 4.31 25.67 -10.57
C GLU A 464 4.78 26.30 -9.26
N ILE A 465 6.02 25.99 -8.89
CA ILE A 465 6.75 26.60 -7.78
C ILE A 465 7.81 27.54 -8.35
N ASP A 466 7.67 28.83 -8.09
CA ASP A 466 8.62 29.87 -8.45
C ASP A 466 9.06 30.64 -7.19
N GLY A 467 10.34 30.50 -6.84
CA GLY A 467 10.88 31.00 -5.57
C GLY A 467 10.11 30.50 -4.35
N SER A 468 9.43 31.40 -3.64
CA SER A 468 8.57 31.12 -2.49
C SER A 468 7.07 31.13 -2.82
N THR A 469 6.72 31.21 -4.10
CA THR A 469 5.33 31.28 -4.57
C THR A 469 4.93 29.98 -5.26
N ILE A 470 3.77 29.45 -4.88
CA ILE A 470 3.14 28.30 -5.51
C ILE A 470 1.88 28.78 -6.21
N LYS A 471 1.78 28.58 -7.52
CA LYS A 471 0.60 28.94 -8.32
C LYS A 471 -0.06 27.68 -8.82
N LEU A 472 -1.37 27.56 -8.60
CA LEU A 472 -2.18 26.42 -9.00
C LEU A 472 -3.41 26.84 -9.78
N THR A 473 -3.77 26.07 -10.79
CA THR A 473 -5.11 26.06 -11.38
C THR A 473 -5.74 24.70 -11.10
N VAL A 474 -6.88 24.68 -10.42
CA VAL A 474 -7.60 23.47 -9.99
C VAL A 474 -9.01 23.50 -10.54
N GLU A 475 -9.42 22.42 -11.21
CA GLU A 475 -10.76 22.24 -11.77
C GLU A 475 -11.43 20.99 -11.19
N LYS A 476 -12.72 21.11 -10.87
CA LYS A 476 -13.61 19.99 -10.51
C LYS A 476 -13.14 19.13 -9.32
N ALA A 477 -12.47 19.75 -8.36
CA ALA A 477 -12.17 19.21 -7.04
C ALA A 477 -12.60 20.23 -5.97
N SER A 478 -13.07 19.77 -4.81
CA SER A 478 -13.51 20.66 -3.72
C SER A 478 -12.37 21.12 -2.83
N ARG A 479 -11.24 20.41 -2.84
CA ARG A 479 -10.06 20.74 -2.04
C ARG A 479 -8.78 20.29 -2.72
N VAL A 480 -7.71 21.03 -2.50
CA VAL A 480 -6.34 20.66 -2.88
C VAL A 480 -5.47 20.61 -1.63
N THR A 481 -4.69 19.55 -1.47
CA THR A 481 -3.70 19.41 -0.40
C THR A 481 -2.30 19.45 -0.99
N LEU A 482 -1.43 20.34 -0.48
CA LEU A 482 -0.04 20.47 -0.89
C LEU A 482 0.88 19.84 0.14
N PHE A 483 1.73 18.93 -0.30
CA PHE A 483 2.74 18.27 0.53
C PHE A 483 4.11 18.90 0.30
N LEU A 484 4.56 19.73 1.23
CA LEU A 484 5.73 20.59 1.05
C LEU A 484 7.01 19.94 1.59
N SER A 485 8.14 20.28 1.00
CA SER A 485 9.46 19.73 1.34
C SER A 485 10.53 20.80 1.13
N ASP A 486 11.55 20.80 1.98
CA ASP A 486 12.75 21.65 1.86
C ASP A 486 13.54 21.42 0.57
N LYS A 487 13.23 20.34 -0.16
CA LYS A 487 13.80 20.07 -1.50
C LYS A 487 13.19 20.93 -2.61
N MET A 488 12.01 21.50 -2.37
CA MET A 488 11.24 22.23 -3.39
C MET A 488 11.32 23.74 -3.18
N LEU A 489 11.31 24.18 -1.92
CA LEU A 489 11.33 25.58 -1.50
C LEU A 489 11.90 25.71 -0.08
N ASP A 490 12.33 26.93 0.29
CA ASP A 490 12.86 27.24 1.62
C ASP A 490 11.73 27.43 2.64
N LEU A 491 11.49 26.42 3.48
CA LEU A 491 10.42 26.44 4.48
C LEU A 491 10.72 27.31 5.71
N ASP A 492 11.92 27.88 5.81
CA ASP A 492 12.23 28.86 6.86
C ASP A 492 11.75 30.27 6.50
N LYS A 493 11.38 30.49 5.23
CA LYS A 493 10.79 31.73 4.72
C LYS A 493 9.26 31.61 4.58
N PRO A 494 8.52 32.74 4.64
CA PRO A 494 7.12 32.76 4.26
C PRO A 494 6.94 32.30 2.81
N ILE A 495 5.86 31.60 2.53
CA ILE A 495 5.47 31.17 1.20
C ILE A 495 4.11 31.77 0.86
N LYS A 496 3.86 31.95 -0.44
CA LYS A 496 2.57 32.38 -0.97
C LYS A 496 1.97 31.24 -1.79
N VAL A 497 0.68 30.97 -1.63
CA VAL A 497 -0.05 30.02 -2.46
C VAL A 497 -1.25 30.71 -3.09
N GLU A 498 -1.26 30.70 -4.41
CA GLU A 498 -2.34 31.19 -5.25
C GLU A 498 -3.05 30.00 -5.91
N VAL A 499 -4.37 29.98 -5.83
CA VAL A 499 -5.21 28.95 -6.46
C VAL A 499 -6.30 29.63 -7.27
N ASN A 500 -6.38 29.34 -8.56
CA ASN A 500 -7.34 29.94 -9.50
C ASN A 500 -7.30 31.48 -9.46
N GLY A 501 -6.09 32.06 -9.43
CA GLY A 501 -5.86 33.51 -9.38
C GLY A 501 -6.13 34.18 -8.04
N LYS A 502 -6.53 33.44 -7.00
CA LYS A 502 -6.79 33.97 -5.66
C LYS A 502 -5.73 33.51 -4.67
N GLU A 503 -5.24 34.42 -3.82
CA GLU A 503 -4.39 34.03 -2.69
C GLU A 503 -5.20 33.18 -1.72
N LYS A 504 -4.71 31.97 -1.42
CA LYS A 504 -5.32 31.04 -0.47
C LYS A 504 -4.48 30.85 0.79
N PHE A 505 -3.20 31.20 0.74
CA PHE A 505 -2.29 31.15 1.88
C PHE A 505 -1.12 32.10 1.68
N SER A 506 -0.73 32.80 2.75
CA SER A 506 0.51 33.55 2.82
C SER A 506 1.07 33.45 4.24
N GLY A 507 2.31 32.99 4.37
CA GLY A 507 2.95 32.86 5.68
C GLY A 507 3.95 31.71 5.78
N LYS A 508 4.52 31.48 6.97
CA LYS A 508 5.45 30.37 7.20
C LYS A 508 4.68 29.07 7.44
N VAL A 509 5.08 28.01 6.74
CA VAL A 509 4.63 26.65 7.00
C VAL A 509 5.50 25.96 8.04
N LYS A 510 4.92 25.03 8.80
CA LYS A 510 5.59 24.38 9.93
C LYS A 510 5.97 22.95 9.58
N ARG A 511 7.25 22.60 9.76
CA ARG A 511 7.71 21.21 9.65
C ARG A 511 7.07 20.36 10.75
N SER A 512 6.54 19.20 10.39
CA SER A 512 5.78 18.31 11.26
C SER A 512 6.19 16.85 11.06
N ALA A 513 6.64 16.21 12.14
CA ALA A 513 6.88 14.77 12.13
C ALA A 513 5.59 13.97 11.89
N ALA A 514 4.45 14.46 12.38
CA ALA A 514 3.16 13.81 12.17
C ALA A 514 2.81 13.70 10.68
N VAL A 515 2.98 14.80 9.92
CA VAL A 515 2.75 14.82 8.47
C VAL A 515 3.69 13.84 7.77
N ALA A 516 4.98 13.93 8.04
CA ALA A 516 5.99 13.08 7.39
C ALA A 516 5.70 11.59 7.57
N VAL A 517 5.37 11.17 8.80
CA VAL A 517 5.12 9.77 9.14
C VAL A 517 3.79 9.30 8.58
N LYS A 518 2.73 10.11 8.73
CA LYS A 518 1.39 9.79 8.22
C LYS A 518 1.42 9.57 6.72
N GLU A 519 2.08 10.46 5.98
CA GLU A 519 2.13 10.36 4.51
C GLU A 519 3.07 9.25 4.04
N ALA A 520 4.22 9.05 4.69
CA ALA A 520 5.09 7.91 4.39
C ALA A 520 4.37 6.56 4.61
N LEU A 521 3.59 6.43 5.68
CA LEU A 521 2.76 5.24 5.96
C LEU A 521 1.60 5.10 4.95
N LYS A 522 0.85 6.19 4.68
CA LYS A 522 -0.30 6.18 3.77
C LYS A 522 0.13 5.77 2.36
N ARG A 523 1.22 6.34 1.86
CA ARG A 523 1.81 6.04 0.55
C ARG A 523 2.60 4.73 0.52
N ASN A 524 2.84 4.14 1.70
CA ASN A 524 3.78 3.05 1.93
C ASN A 524 5.14 3.33 1.26
N ASP A 525 5.62 4.57 1.35
CA ASP A 525 6.75 5.07 0.56
C ASP A 525 7.69 5.90 1.42
N ARG A 526 8.75 5.24 1.89
CA ARG A 526 9.77 5.83 2.75
C ARG A 526 10.62 6.93 2.10
N ASN A 527 10.59 7.05 0.77
CA ASN A 527 11.27 8.14 0.07
C ASN A 527 10.36 9.35 -0.15
N ALA A 528 9.03 9.18 -0.06
CA ALA A 528 8.04 10.26 -0.14
C ALA A 528 7.86 10.96 1.22
N VAL A 529 8.93 11.59 1.69
CA VAL A 529 8.92 12.33 2.96
C VAL A 529 8.63 13.80 2.70
N PHE A 530 7.51 14.28 3.22
CA PHE A 530 7.07 15.67 3.16
C PHE A 530 7.05 16.28 4.55
N ALA A 531 7.52 17.52 4.66
CA ALA A 531 7.69 18.23 5.93
C ALA A 531 6.42 18.91 6.41
N ALA A 532 5.56 19.35 5.49
CA ALA A 532 4.31 20.02 5.82
C ALA A 532 3.21 19.60 4.86
N ALA A 533 1.95 19.73 5.31
CA ALA A 533 0.77 19.57 4.48
C ALA A 533 -0.08 20.84 4.64
N LEU A 534 -0.51 21.41 3.53
CA LEU A 534 -1.38 22.58 3.49
C LEU A 534 -2.66 22.22 2.75
N GLU A 535 -3.79 22.23 3.45
CA GLU A 535 -5.11 21.91 2.90
C GLU A 535 -5.83 23.21 2.53
N LEU A 536 -6.25 23.33 1.27
CA LEU A 536 -6.85 24.55 0.70
C LEU A 536 -8.18 24.21 0.03
N ASN A 537 -9.27 24.80 0.53
CA ASN A 537 -10.60 24.62 -0.05
C ASN A 537 -10.71 25.38 -1.38
N ILE A 538 -11.20 24.68 -2.39
CA ILE A 538 -11.62 25.25 -3.66
C ILE A 538 -13.08 25.63 -3.46
N ASN A 539 -13.38 26.92 -3.44
CA ASN A 539 -14.77 27.35 -3.33
C ASN A 539 -15.53 26.76 -4.54
N PRO A 540 -16.76 26.24 -4.37
CA PRO A 540 -17.59 25.95 -5.53
C PRO A 540 -17.71 27.26 -6.33
N ASN A 541 -17.34 27.19 -7.61
CA ASN A 541 -17.67 28.25 -8.56
C ASN A 541 -19.18 28.24 -8.82
#